data_AF-A0A2Z6NYI0-F1
#
_entry.id   AF-A0A2Z6NYI0-F1
#
_cell.length_a   1.000
_cell.length_b   1.000
_cell.length_c   1.000
_cell.angle_alpha   90.00
_cell.angle_beta   90.00
_cell.angle_gamma   90.00
#
_symmetry.space_group_name_H-M   'P 1'
#
loop_
_entity.id
_entity.type
_entity.pdbx_description
1 polymer ?
#
loop_
_entity_poly.entity_id
_entity_poly.type
_entity_poly.pdbx_seq_one_letter_code
_entity_poly.pdbx_strand_id
1 'polypeptide(L)' 'MSGLLIDYNWTKILKRKEVLRQVFAGFDPNIVAKMEEKEIMEIASNKELLLAESRVKCIVDNAKCLLKV' A
#
# COMPACT_ATOMS: atom_id res chain seq x y z
N MET A 1 7.21 2.12 5.00
CA MET A 1 6.26 1.32 5.81
C MET A 1 5.84 1.96 7.12
N SER A 2 6.60 2.90 7.70
CA SER A 2 6.21 3.61 8.94
C SER A 2 4.84 4.31 8.87
N GLY A 3 4.41 4.80 7.70
CA GLY A 3 3.08 5.40 7.52
C GLY A 3 1.89 4.46 7.83
N LEU A 4 2.08 3.14 7.81
CA LEU A 4 1.07 2.16 8.19
C LEU A 4 0.84 2.09 9.71
N LEU A 5 1.70 2.75 10.52
CA LEU A 5 1.59 2.74 11.98
C LEU A 5 0.32 3.42 12.50
N ILE A 6 -0.31 4.24 11.67
CA ILE A 6 -1.60 4.87 11.95
C ILE A 6 -2.73 3.82 11.95
N ASP A 7 -2.61 2.78 11.13
CA ASP A 7 -3.63 1.74 10.96
C ASP A 7 -3.30 0.48 11.78
N TYR A 8 -2.02 0.16 11.94
CA TYR A 8 -1.54 -1.06 12.57
C TYR A 8 -0.35 -0.82 13.50
N ASN A 9 -0.21 -1.63 14.55
CA ASN A 9 1.06 -1.70 15.26
C ASN A 9 2.11 -2.51 14.47
N TRP A 10 3.38 -2.42 14.86
CA TRP A 10 4.48 -3.14 14.21
C TRP A 10 4.26 -4.64 14.09
N THR A 11 3.71 -5.28 15.13
CA THR A 11 3.42 -6.73 15.10
C THR A 11 2.45 -7.09 13.98
N LYS A 12 1.39 -6.30 13.78
CA LYS A 12 0.43 -6.49 12.68
C LYS A 12 1.06 -6.22 11.32
N ILE A 13 1.89 -5.17 11.20
CA ILE A 13 2.61 -4.85 9.95
C ILE A 13 3.54 -6.01 9.57
N LEU A 14 4.32 -6.53 10.53
CA LEU A 14 5.26 -7.63 10.30
C LEU A 14 4.54 -8.93 9.93
N LYS A 15 3.44 -9.27 10.59
CA LYS A 15 2.63 -10.46 10.25
C LYS A 15 2.05 -10.40 8.84
N ARG A 16 1.76 -9.21 8.33
CA ARG A 16 1.16 -8.98 7.00
C ARG A 16 2.19 -8.54 5.95
N LYS A 17 3.47 -8.54 6.29
CA LYS A 17 4.54 -7.98 5.46
C LYS A 17 4.55 -8.59 4.06
N GLU A 18 4.44 -9.91 3.95
CA GLU A 18 4.49 -10.58 2.65
C GLU A 18 3.24 -10.27 1.80
N VAL A 19 2.05 -10.24 2.41
CA VAL A 19 0.82 -9.83 1.71
C VAL A 19 0.93 -8.37 1.25
N LEU A 20 1.40 -7.47 2.12
CA LEU A 20 1.64 -6.06 1.76
C LEU A 20 2.64 -5.94 0.60
N ARG A 21 3.74 -6.71 0.62
CA ARG A 21 4.70 -6.72 -0.48
C ARG A 21 4.10 -7.26 -1.76
N GLN A 22 3.35 -8.35 -1.71
CA GLN A 22 2.71 -8.91 -2.91
C GLN A 22 1.73 -7.92 -3.53
N VAL A 23 0.86 -7.33 -2.70
CA VAL A 23 -0.18 -6.41 -3.13
C VAL A 23 0.39 -5.11 -3.70
N PHE A 24 1.47 -4.58 -3.10
CA PHE A 24 2.14 -3.38 -3.59
C PHE A 24 3.35 -3.69 -4.50
N ALA A 25 3.36 -4.83 -5.19
CA ALA A 25 4.42 -5.20 -6.15
C ALA A 25 5.86 -5.00 -5.61
N GLY A 26 6.12 -5.50 -4.40
CA GLY A 26 7.39 -5.36 -3.70
C GLY A 26 7.68 -3.96 -3.15
N PHE A 27 6.71 -3.03 -3.24
CA PHE A 27 6.86 -1.59 -3.09
C PHE A 27 7.75 -0.96 -4.17
N ASP A 28 7.78 -1.51 -5.39
CA ASP A 28 8.47 -0.87 -6.52
C ASP A 28 7.74 0.42 -6.92
N PRO A 29 8.37 1.60 -6.81
CA PRO A 29 7.72 2.87 -7.12
C PRO A 29 7.26 2.96 -8.57
N ASN A 30 7.95 2.31 -9.52
CA ASN A 30 7.59 2.33 -10.95
C ASN A 30 6.28 1.59 -11.24
N ILE A 31 5.95 0.59 -10.42
CA ILE A 31 4.74 -0.21 -10.54
C ILE A 31 3.63 0.44 -9.70
N VAL A 32 3.92 0.74 -8.44
CA VAL A 32 2.94 1.31 -7.49
C VAL A 32 2.43 2.68 -7.95
N ALA A 33 3.27 3.52 -8.56
CA ALA A 33 2.83 4.82 -9.07
C ALA A 33 1.84 4.73 -10.24
N LYS A 34 1.81 3.59 -10.95
CA LYS A 34 0.90 3.35 -12.09
C LYS A 34 -0.43 2.72 -11.66
N MET A 35 -0.60 2.41 -10.37
CA MET A 35 -1.83 1.81 -9.88
C MET A 35 -3.01 2.78 -10.06
N GLU A 36 -4.07 2.29 -10.68
CA GLU A 36 -5.29 3.05 -10.97
C GLU A 36 -6.42 2.73 -9.98
N GLU A 37 -7.54 3.45 -10.07
CA GLU A 37 -8.63 3.33 -9.09
C GLU A 37 -9.22 1.93 -8.96
N LYS A 38 -9.19 1.14 -10.04
CA LYS A 38 -9.63 -0.25 -9.99
C LYS A 38 -8.75 -1.08 -9.05
N GLU A 39 -7.42 -0.99 -9.19
CA GLU A 39 -6.47 -1.71 -8.34
C GLU A 39 -6.55 -1.18 -6.91
N ILE A 40 -6.70 0.13 -6.72
CA ILE A 40 -6.87 0.74 -5.40
C ILE A 40 -8.10 0.17 -4.67
N MET A 41 -9.23 0.06 -5.37
CA MET A 41 -10.46 -0.53 -4.81
C MET A 41 -10.32 -2.04 -4.52
N GLU A 42 -9.63 -2.79 -5.39
CA GLU A 42 -9.35 -4.21 -5.18
C GLU A 42 -8.49 -4.42 -3.92
N ILE A 43 -7.46 -3.60 -3.73
CA ILE A 43 -6.58 -3.62 -2.56
C ILE A 43 -7.34 -3.23 -1.29
N ALA A 44 -8.15 -2.16 -1.34
CA ALA A 44 -8.96 -1.73 -0.21
C ALA A 44 -10.00 -2.79 0.21
N SER A 45 -10.49 -3.57 -0.75
CA SER A 45 -11.42 -4.67 -0.52
C SER A 45 -10.76 -5.94 0.02
N ASN A 46 -9.43 -5.99 0.08
CA ASN A 46 -8.70 -7.14 0.59
C ASN A 46 -8.90 -7.29 2.11
N LYS A 47 -9.68 -8.31 2.49
CA LYS A 47 -10.00 -8.63 3.89
C LYS A 47 -8.80 -9.01 4.75
N GLU A 48 -7.69 -9.46 4.16
CA GLU A 48 -6.47 -9.74 4.92
C GLU A 48 -5.76 -8.46 5.34
N LEU A 49 -5.79 -7.44 4.47
CA LEU A 49 -5.21 -6.14 4.76
C LEU A 49 -6.15 -5.34 5.66
N LEU A 50 -7.45 -5.24 5.40
CA LEU A 50 -8.36 -4.31 6.10
C LEU A 50 -7.80 -2.87 6.08
N LEU A 51 -7.25 -2.45 4.94
CA LEU A 51 -6.65 -1.14 4.77
C LEU A 51 -7.71 -0.18 4.22
N ALA A 52 -7.80 1.03 4.77
CA ALA A 52 -8.68 2.05 4.22
C ALA A 52 -8.24 2.44 2.80
N GLU A 53 -9.20 2.71 1.91
CA GLU A 53 -8.94 3.16 0.54
C GLU A 53 -8.02 4.40 0.50
N SER A 54 -8.25 5.36 1.41
CA SER A 54 -7.42 6.56 1.55
C SER A 54 -5.95 6.23 1.82
N ARG A 55 -5.67 5.15 2.57
CA ARG A 55 -4.30 4.71 2.83
C ARG A 55 -3.66 4.12 1.58
N VAL A 56 -4.41 3.32 0.80
CA VAL A 56 -3.93 2.78 -0.47
C VAL A 56 -3.56 3.94 -1.41
N LYS A 57 -4.45 4.93 -1.54
CA LYS A 57 -4.20 6.17 -2.30
C LYS A 57 -2.93 6.89 -1.86
N CYS A 58 -2.76 7.10 -0.54
CA CYS A 58 -1.53 7.71 -0.01
C CYS A 58 -0.26 6.93 -0.38
N ILE A 59 -0.30 5.59 -0.39
CA ILE A 59 0.87 4.78 -0.77
C ILE A 59 1.18 4.96 -2.27
N VAL A 60 0.16 4.98 -3.12
CA VAL A 60 0.29 5.23 -4.57
C VAL A 60 0.83 6.64 -4.84
N ASP A 61 0.31 7.65 -4.16
CA ASP A 61 0.76 9.04 -4.32
C ASP A 61 2.20 9.23 -3.83
N ASN A 62 2.60 8.56 -2.74
CA ASN A 62 4.00 8.56 -2.29
C ASN A 62 4.93 7.95 -3.35
N ALA A 63 4.52 6.88 -4.04
CA ALA A 63 5.30 6.29 -5.12
C ALA A 63 5.42 7.27 -6.31
N LYS A 64 4.33 7.95 -6.70
CA LYS A 64 4.36 8.99 -7.73
C LYS A 64 5.29 10.14 -7.36
N CYS A 65 5.30 10.56 -6.10
CA CYS A 65 6.20 11.60 -5.61
C CYS A 65 7.67 11.15 -5.63
N LEU A 66 7.96 9.90 -5.27
CA LEU A 66 9.31 9.33 -5.34
C LEU A 66 9.88 9.33 -6.76
N LEU A 67 9.06 9.13 -7.79
CA LEU A 67 9.49 9.16 -9.20
C LEU A 67 9.69 10.59 -9.76
N LYS A 68 9.22 11.62 -9.06
CA LYS A 68 9.39 13.03 -9.46
C LYS A 68 10.70 13.64 -8.95
N VAL A 69 11.39 12.95 -8.05
CA VAL A 69 12.68 13.35 -7.46
C VAL A 69 13.80 12.77 -8.31
#